data_AF-A0AAV2IB43-F1
#
_entry.id   AF-A0AAV2IB43-F1
#
_cell.length_a   1.000
_cell.length_b   1.000
_cell.length_c   1.000
_cell.angle_alpha   90.00
_cell.angle_beta   90.00
_cell.angle_gamma   90.00
#
_symmetry.space_group_name_H-M   'P 1'
#
loop_
_entity.id
_entity.type
_entity.pdbx_description
1 polymer ?
#
loop_
_entity_poly.entity_id
_entity_poly.type
_entity_poly.pdbx_seq_one_letter_code
_entity_poly.pdbx_strand_id
1 'polypeptide(L)'
;MQEPGATGSKDCSRFNVGDLVEISVEPSALQTLQREHGGLWGNMMQHLRDVGIVCDVLGDGDVMVRFGDKGPFIFNPDILTKVLLGDSQPAGKSEAAKQNKEPAHSAKPQCTICLIKEASGAIVPCGHVACCSDCVKRLKICPICRSKIASYIHIFIP
;
A
#
# COMPACT_ATOMS: atom_id res chain seq x y z
N MET A 1 -50.37 -13.28 -10.66
CA MET A 1 -49.05 -13.92 -10.83
C MET A 1 -48.02 -12.82 -10.73
N GLN A 2 -46.96 -13.07 -9.97
CA GLN A 2 -45.99 -12.15 -9.35
C GLN A 2 -45.56 -10.87 -10.10
N GLU A 3 -45.38 -9.82 -9.28
CA GLU A 3 -44.73 -8.51 -9.46
C GLU A 3 -43.42 -8.52 -10.30
N PRO A 4 -43.10 -7.44 -11.05
CA PRO A 4 -41.73 -7.13 -11.42
C PRO A 4 -41.04 -6.36 -10.27
N GLY A 5 -40.41 -7.12 -9.37
CA GLY A 5 -39.38 -6.58 -8.49
C GLY A 5 -38.11 -6.28 -9.30
N ALA A 6 -37.79 -5.01 -9.46
CA ALA A 6 -36.42 -4.58 -9.67
C ALA A 6 -36.14 -3.50 -8.62
N THR A 7 -35.85 -3.99 -7.42
CA THR A 7 -35.23 -3.21 -6.37
C THR A 7 -33.98 -2.56 -6.96
N GLY A 8 -34.05 -1.25 -7.18
CA GLY A 8 -32.88 -0.39 -7.36
C GLY A 8 -32.10 -0.30 -6.06
N SER A 9 -31.62 -1.44 -5.57
CA SER A 9 -30.48 -1.47 -4.68
C SER A 9 -29.29 -1.37 -5.62
N LYS A 10 -28.91 -0.12 -5.92
CA LYS A 10 -27.58 0.20 -6.40
C LYS A 10 -26.63 -0.44 -5.39
N ASP A 11 -26.17 -1.65 -5.65
CA ASP A 11 -24.92 -2.12 -5.09
C ASP A 11 -23.88 -1.26 -5.80
N CYS A 12 -23.74 -0.05 -5.24
CA CYS A 12 -22.74 0.92 -5.58
C CYS A 12 -21.45 0.12 -5.42
N SER A 13 -20.81 -0.20 -6.55
CA SER A 13 -19.55 -0.92 -6.59
C SER A 13 -18.74 -0.50 -5.38
N ARG A 14 -18.25 -1.48 -4.59
CA ARG A 14 -17.59 -1.22 -3.29
C ARG A 14 -16.41 -0.24 -3.39
N PHE A 15 -16.04 0.09 -4.62
CA PHE A 15 -15.05 1.05 -5.05
C PHE A 15 -15.70 2.20 -5.82
N ASN A 16 -15.29 3.41 -5.49
CA ASN A 16 -15.60 4.65 -6.18
C ASN A 16 -14.36 5.14 -6.94
N VAL A 17 -14.56 5.89 -8.02
CA VAL A 17 -13.46 6.54 -8.72
C VAL A 17 -12.70 7.44 -7.75
N GLY A 18 -11.38 7.28 -7.69
CA GLY A 18 -10.50 7.94 -6.74
C GLY A 18 -10.21 7.13 -5.48
N ASP A 19 -10.87 5.99 -5.26
CA ASP A 19 -10.52 5.11 -4.15
C ASP A 19 -9.13 4.51 -4.32
N LEU A 20 -8.42 4.40 -3.20
CA LEU A 20 -7.17 3.67 -3.13
C LEU A 20 -7.46 2.20 -2.87
N VAL A 21 -6.83 1.33 -3.65
CA VAL A 21 -7.03 -0.11 -3.57
C VAL A 21 -5.70 -0.84 -3.63
N GLU A 22 -5.55 -1.88 -2.82
CA GLU A 22 -4.41 -2.79 -2.83
C GLU A 22 -4.88 -4.18 -3.27
N ILE A 23 -3.98 -4.95 -3.88
CA ILE A 23 -4.21 -6.34 -4.22
C ILE A 23 -3.92 -7.21 -2.99
N SER A 24 -4.95 -7.64 -2.25
CA SER A 24 -4.76 -8.38 -0.98
C SER A 24 -4.70 -9.90 -1.13
N VAL A 25 -4.71 -10.42 -2.35
CA VAL A 25 -4.75 -11.85 -2.63
C VAL A 25 -3.37 -12.40 -3.02
N GLU A 26 -3.01 -13.55 -2.47
CA GLU A 26 -1.74 -14.24 -2.73
C GLU A 26 -1.63 -14.63 -4.23
N PRO A 27 -0.43 -14.56 -4.86
CA PRO A 27 -0.21 -14.75 -6.30
C PRO A 27 -0.80 -16.03 -6.90
N SER A 28 -0.97 -17.07 -6.08
CA SER A 28 -1.59 -18.35 -6.47
C SER A 28 -3.08 -18.23 -6.84
N ALA A 29 -3.81 -17.30 -6.21
CA ALA A 29 -5.24 -17.09 -6.46
C ALA A 29 -5.50 -16.08 -7.60
N LEU A 30 -4.63 -15.07 -7.79
CA LEU A 30 -4.63 -14.23 -9.01
C LEU A 30 -4.49 -15.06 -10.29
N GLN A 31 -3.64 -16.10 -10.23
CA GLN A 31 -3.39 -17.00 -11.35
C GLN A 31 -4.61 -17.87 -11.74
N THR A 32 -5.59 -18.02 -10.85
CA THR A 32 -6.82 -18.76 -11.16
C THR A 32 -7.93 -17.82 -11.61
N LEU A 33 -8.02 -16.62 -11.03
CA LEU A 33 -9.09 -15.67 -11.30
C LEU A 33 -8.93 -14.89 -12.61
N GLN A 34 -7.72 -14.61 -13.09
CA GLN A 34 -7.50 -13.82 -14.32
C GLN A 34 -7.08 -14.67 -15.55
N ARG A 35 -7.28 -15.99 -15.51
CA ARG A 35 -6.79 -16.93 -16.56
C ARG A 35 -7.43 -16.69 -17.94
N GLU A 36 -8.51 -15.92 -17.99
CA GLU A 36 -9.27 -15.56 -19.20
C GLU A 36 -9.06 -14.09 -19.65
N HIS A 37 -8.08 -13.35 -19.08
CA HIS A 37 -7.85 -11.94 -19.42
C HIS A 37 -6.41 -11.62 -19.87
N GLY A 38 -5.94 -12.33 -20.91
CA GLY A 38 -4.99 -11.74 -21.87
C GLY A 38 -3.50 -11.68 -21.50
N GLY A 39 -3.02 -12.48 -20.54
CA GLY A 39 -1.61 -12.92 -20.54
C GLY A 39 -0.52 -11.87 -20.27
N LEU A 40 -0.83 -10.73 -19.65
CA LEU A 40 0.18 -9.74 -19.25
C LEU A 40 0.60 -9.89 -17.77
N TRP A 41 1.01 -11.10 -17.37
CA TRP A 41 1.29 -11.42 -15.96
C TRP A 41 2.75 -11.23 -15.51
N GLY A 42 3.69 -10.98 -16.42
CA GLY A 42 5.12 -10.83 -16.06
C GLY A 42 5.43 -9.56 -15.26
N ASN A 43 4.73 -8.45 -15.57
CA ASN A 43 5.02 -7.13 -15.00
C ASN A 43 4.04 -6.69 -13.90
N MET A 44 2.93 -7.40 -13.72
CA MET A 44 1.87 -7.07 -12.75
C MET A 44 2.18 -7.65 -11.36
N MET A 45 2.90 -8.78 -11.31
CA MET A 45 3.35 -9.44 -10.07
C MET A 45 4.33 -8.58 -9.25
N GLN A 46 5.06 -7.66 -9.90
CA GLN A 46 5.99 -6.75 -9.22
C GLN A 46 5.26 -5.68 -8.37
N HIS A 47 3.96 -5.47 -8.64
CA HIS A 47 3.15 -4.42 -8.06
C HIS A 47 2.08 -4.94 -7.08
N LEU A 48 2.14 -6.22 -6.66
CA LEU A 48 1.22 -6.82 -5.69
C LEU A 48 1.24 -6.16 -4.29
N ARG A 49 2.13 -5.19 -4.06
CA ARG A 49 2.21 -4.39 -2.83
C ARG A 49 2.08 -2.89 -3.08
N ASP A 50 1.75 -2.52 -4.31
CA ASP A 50 1.51 -1.13 -4.63
C ASP A 50 0.03 -0.83 -4.47
N VAL A 51 -0.25 0.36 -3.95
CA VAL A 51 -1.59 0.90 -3.86
C VAL A 51 -1.90 1.59 -5.18
N GLY A 52 -2.97 1.16 -5.83
CA GLY A 52 -3.48 1.74 -7.05
C GLY A 52 -4.67 2.66 -6.78
N ILE A 53 -4.94 3.57 -7.72
CA ILE A 53 -6.13 4.44 -7.67
C ILE A 53 -7.15 3.92 -8.66
N VAL A 54 -8.39 3.75 -8.21
CA VAL A 54 -9.53 3.39 -9.06
C VAL A 54 -9.81 4.53 -10.04
N CYS A 55 -9.63 4.26 -11.32
CA CYS A 55 -9.89 5.22 -12.39
C CYS A 55 -11.34 5.16 -12.85
N ASP A 56 -11.90 3.95 -12.96
CA ASP A 56 -13.25 3.71 -13.42
C ASP A 56 -13.77 2.37 -12.89
N VAL A 57 -15.09 2.21 -12.86
CA VAL A 57 -15.74 0.92 -12.59
C VAL A 57 -16.61 0.57 -13.77
N LEU A 58 -16.36 -0.60 -14.36
CA LEU A 58 -17.09 -1.07 -15.53
C LEU A 58 -18.46 -1.60 -15.12
N GLY A 59 -19.42 -1.55 -16.04
CA GLY A 59 -20.80 -1.95 -15.80
C GLY A 59 -20.99 -3.46 -15.52
N ASP A 60 -19.98 -4.27 -15.82
CA ASP A 60 -19.93 -5.72 -15.52
C ASP A 60 -19.44 -6.04 -14.09
N GLY A 61 -18.99 -5.03 -13.34
CA GLY A 61 -18.51 -5.17 -11.96
C GLY A 61 -16.99 -5.15 -11.82
N ASP A 62 -16.24 -5.22 -12.91
CA ASP A 62 -14.78 -5.09 -12.87
C ASP A 62 -14.32 -3.65 -12.60
N VAL A 63 -13.19 -3.52 -11.92
CA VAL A 63 -12.64 -2.25 -11.43
C VAL A 63 -11.35 -1.94 -12.18
N MET A 64 -11.29 -0.76 -12.80
CA MET A 64 -10.09 -0.27 -13.47
C MET A 64 -9.23 0.52 -12.48
N VAL A 65 -8.00 0.08 -12.29
CA VAL A 65 -7.05 0.61 -11.30
C VAL A 65 -5.76 1.02 -12.00
N ARG A 66 -5.22 2.18 -11.63
CA ARG A 66 -3.92 2.67 -12.10
C ARG A 66 -2.89 2.65 -10.97
N PHE A 67 -1.72 2.07 -11.24
CA PHE A 67 -0.59 2.04 -10.29
C PHE A 67 0.51 2.99 -10.77
N GLY A 68 0.58 4.18 -10.16
CA GLY A 68 1.53 5.22 -10.56
C GLY A 68 1.41 5.58 -12.06
N ASP A 69 2.54 5.58 -12.77
CA ASP A 69 2.61 5.87 -14.21
C ASP A 69 2.38 4.63 -15.10
N LYS A 70 2.17 3.45 -14.52
CA LYS A 70 1.99 2.21 -15.28
C LYS A 70 0.50 1.88 -15.39
N GLY A 71 -0.05 2.14 -16.58
CA GLY A 71 -1.31 1.58 -17.09
C GLY A 71 -2.57 1.80 -16.22
N PRO A 72 -3.76 1.85 -16.82
CA PRO A 72 -4.96 1.35 -16.14
C PRO A 72 -5.08 -0.16 -16.39
N PHE A 73 -5.20 -0.93 -15.33
CA PHE A 73 -5.42 -2.38 -15.39
C PHE A 73 -6.79 -2.69 -14.80
N ILE A 74 -7.48 -3.65 -15.41
CA ILE A 74 -8.80 -4.09 -14.96
C ILE A 74 -8.63 -5.28 -14.02
N PHE A 75 -9.28 -5.22 -12.86
CA PHE A 75 -9.25 -6.26 -11.85
C PHE A 75 -10.66 -6.60 -11.42
N ASN A 76 -10.84 -7.86 -11.08
CA ASN A 76 -12.02 -8.28 -10.34
C ASN A 76 -12.01 -7.59 -8.94
N PRO A 77 -13.13 -7.03 -8.49
CA PRO A 77 -13.25 -6.44 -7.15
C PRO A 77 -12.88 -7.40 -6.01
N ASP A 78 -13.01 -8.72 -6.19
CA ASP A 78 -12.69 -9.74 -5.17
C ASP A 78 -11.19 -9.85 -4.85
N ILE A 79 -10.33 -9.38 -5.76
CA ILE A 79 -8.88 -9.36 -5.54
C ILE A 79 -8.38 -8.01 -5.05
N LEU A 80 -9.26 -7.00 -5.01
CA LEU A 80 -8.97 -5.65 -4.54
C LEU A 80 -9.49 -5.45 -3.12
N THR A 81 -8.72 -4.74 -2.30
CA THR A 81 -9.14 -4.28 -0.98
C THR A 81 -9.02 -2.77 -0.92
N LYS A 82 -10.11 -2.11 -0.52
CA LYS A 82 -10.15 -0.65 -0.38
C LYS A 82 -9.23 -0.23 0.77
N VAL A 83 -8.19 0.52 0.44
CA VAL A 83 -7.27 1.11 1.39
C VAL A 83 -7.90 2.41 1.89
N LEU A 84 -8.48 2.36 3.09
CA LEU A 84 -8.88 3.57 3.78
C LEU A 84 -7.61 4.18 4.39
N LEU A 85 -7.24 5.37 3.95
CA LEU A 85 -6.20 6.19 4.58
C LEU A 85 -6.66 6.55 6.01
N GLY A 86 -6.48 5.62 6.93
CA GLY A 86 -7.04 5.68 8.28
C GLY A 86 -7.05 4.34 9.04
N ASP A 87 -6.86 3.18 8.38
CA ASP A 87 -6.74 1.89 9.06
C ASP A 87 -5.49 1.15 8.58
N SER A 88 -4.54 0.96 9.49
CA SER A 88 -3.35 0.15 9.28
C SER A 88 -3.69 -1.29 9.61
N GLN A 89 -3.86 -2.18 8.63
CA GLN A 89 -3.73 -3.62 8.90
C GLN A 89 -3.20 -4.41 7.70
N PRO A 90 -1.98 -4.97 7.77
CA PRO A 90 -1.54 -6.02 6.85
C PRO A 90 -2.15 -7.36 7.25
N ALA A 91 -2.62 -8.13 6.27
CA ALA A 91 -3.01 -9.53 6.42
C ALA A 91 -1.79 -10.38 6.83
N GLY A 92 -1.65 -10.64 8.13
CA GLY A 92 -0.85 -11.72 8.69
C GLY A 92 -1.75 -12.89 9.08
N LYS A 93 -1.44 -14.09 8.58
CA LYS A 93 -2.15 -15.34 8.86
C LYS A 93 -2.08 -15.69 10.36
N SER A 94 -3.15 -16.29 10.86
CA SER A 94 -3.38 -16.74 12.24
C SER A 94 -2.26 -17.60 12.85
N GLU A 95 -2.03 -17.41 14.16
CA GLU A 95 -1.91 -18.46 15.20
C GLU A 95 -2.02 -17.81 16.58
N ALA A 96 -2.47 -18.58 17.56
CA ALA A 96 -3.33 -18.18 18.69
C ALA A 96 -2.78 -17.20 19.76
N ALA A 97 -3.75 -16.44 20.30
CA ALA A 97 -3.91 -15.95 21.68
C ALA A 97 -2.83 -15.02 22.29
N LYS A 98 -3.20 -13.74 22.57
CA LYS A 98 -3.51 -13.20 23.91
C LYS A 98 -3.70 -11.65 23.91
N GLN A 99 -4.97 -11.25 24.07
CA GLN A 99 -5.54 -10.06 24.75
C GLN A 99 -4.83 -8.67 24.74
N ASN A 100 -5.48 -7.72 24.05
CA ASN A 100 -5.90 -6.36 24.44
C ASN A 100 -4.94 -5.43 25.24
N LYS A 101 -4.53 -4.30 24.63
CA LYS A 101 -4.68 -2.92 25.15
C LYS A 101 -4.20 -1.89 24.12
N GLU A 102 -5.12 -1.08 23.60
CA GLU A 102 -4.85 0.24 22.99
C GLU A 102 -4.75 1.28 24.14
N PRO A 103 -3.89 2.32 24.08
CA PRO A 103 -4.20 3.47 23.22
C PRO A 103 -2.99 4.19 22.56
N ALA A 104 -3.22 4.74 21.37
CA ALA A 104 -2.51 5.86 20.70
C ALA A 104 -1.11 6.28 21.21
N HIS A 105 -0.04 5.96 20.47
CA HIS A 105 1.25 6.68 20.58
C HIS A 105 2.15 6.60 19.34
N SER A 106 2.40 7.78 18.74
CA SER A 106 3.58 8.20 17.96
C SER A 106 4.21 7.18 16.99
N ALA A 107 3.78 7.18 15.72
CA ALA A 107 4.46 6.44 14.65
C ALA A 107 5.82 7.09 14.33
N LYS A 108 6.88 6.66 15.03
CA LYS A 108 8.26 7.10 14.78
C LYS A 108 8.70 6.68 13.37
N PRO A 109 9.42 7.53 12.61
CA PRO A 109 9.86 7.20 11.27
C PRO A 109 10.84 6.02 11.29
N GLN A 110 10.61 5.00 10.46
CA GLN A 110 11.51 3.85 10.35
C GLN A 110 12.69 4.14 9.41
N CYS A 111 13.86 3.55 9.68
CA CYS A 111 15.03 3.66 8.82
C CYS A 111 14.75 3.01 7.46
N THR A 112 14.72 3.79 6.39
CA THR A 112 14.41 3.31 5.04
C THR A 112 15.50 2.44 4.41
N ILE A 113 16.68 2.37 5.05
CA ILE A 113 17.83 1.60 4.56
C ILE A 113 17.83 0.17 5.07
N CYS A 114 17.51 -0.04 6.35
CA CYS A 114 17.54 -1.38 6.94
C CYS A 114 16.15 -1.90 7.31
N LEU A 115 15.15 -1.03 7.45
CA LEU A 115 13.80 -1.36 7.88
C LEU A 115 13.72 -2.11 9.23
N ILE A 116 14.83 -2.16 9.98
CA ILE A 116 14.94 -2.86 11.25
C ILE A 116 14.86 -1.87 12.43
N LYS A 117 15.56 -0.73 12.31
CA LYS A 117 15.66 0.28 13.36
C LYS A 117 14.90 1.54 12.99
N GLU A 118 14.54 2.32 14.01
CA GLU A 118 13.95 3.65 13.82
C GLU A 118 14.98 4.63 13.24
N ALA A 119 14.50 5.55 12.41
CA ALA A 119 15.28 6.68 11.97
C ALA A 119 15.49 7.59 13.17
N SER A 120 16.75 7.80 13.53
CA SER A 120 17.09 8.35 14.84
C SER A 120 17.73 9.74 14.75
N GLY A 121 17.80 10.34 13.57
CA GLY A 121 18.53 11.57 13.39
C GLY A 121 18.32 12.26 12.05
N ALA A 122 18.51 13.58 12.05
CA ALA A 122 18.42 14.44 10.89
C ALA A 122 19.77 14.48 10.14
N ILE A 123 19.68 14.44 8.82
CA ILE A 123 20.82 14.54 7.90
C ILE A 123 21.08 16.02 7.61
N VAL A 124 22.26 16.53 7.93
CA VAL A 124 22.63 17.94 7.71
C VAL A 124 23.34 18.09 6.36
N PRO A 125 23.01 19.12 5.54
CA PRO A 125 22.14 20.27 5.84
C PRO A 125 20.65 20.09 5.48
N CYS A 126 20.26 18.98 4.88
CA CYS A 126 18.93 18.85 4.27
C CYS A 126 17.78 18.56 5.26
N GLY A 127 18.07 18.28 6.53
CA GLY A 127 17.10 18.05 7.60
C GLY A 127 16.34 16.71 7.56
N HIS A 128 16.54 15.88 6.53
CA HIS A 128 15.74 14.65 6.36
C HIS A 128 16.10 13.59 7.40
N VAL A 129 15.07 12.98 7.98
CA VAL A 129 15.16 11.90 8.97
C VAL A 129 14.76 10.59 8.28
N ALA A 130 15.75 9.91 7.70
CA ALA A 130 15.50 8.74 6.85
C ALA A 130 16.24 7.47 7.30
N CYS A 131 17.21 7.59 8.21
CA CYS A 131 18.14 6.51 8.51
C CYS A 131 18.40 6.39 10.00
N CYS A 132 18.73 5.18 10.45
CA CYS A 132 19.30 4.95 11.77
C CYS A 132 20.79 5.34 11.81
N SER A 133 21.32 5.47 13.02
CA SER A 133 22.73 5.82 13.30
C SER A 133 23.75 4.87 12.67
N ASP A 134 23.39 3.62 12.40
CA ASP A 134 24.30 2.66 11.75
C ASP A 134 24.29 2.73 10.23
N CYS A 135 23.12 2.98 9.63
CA CYS A 135 23.00 3.07 8.19
C CYS A 135 23.61 4.37 7.66
N VAL A 136 23.45 5.49 8.39
CA VAL A 136 24.00 6.78 7.96
C VAL A 136 25.53 6.79 7.86
N LYS A 137 26.25 5.99 8.67
CA LYS A 137 27.71 5.87 8.62
C LYS A 137 28.22 5.39 7.26
N ARG A 138 27.41 4.64 6.51
CA ARG A 138 27.74 4.11 5.18
C ARG A 138 27.25 5.01 4.04
N LEU A 139 26.55 6.10 4.36
CA LEU A 139 25.98 7.02 3.37
C LEU A 139 26.86 8.27 3.22
N LYS A 140 27.04 8.71 1.99
CA LYS A 140 27.64 10.01 1.66
C LYS A 140 26.61 11.02 1.17
N ILE A 141 25.42 10.54 0.83
CA ILE A 141 24.34 11.27 0.18
C ILE A 141 23.03 10.93 0.89
N CYS A 142 22.19 11.93 1.11
CA CYS A 142 20.85 11.76 1.67
C CYS A 142 19.98 10.93 0.71
N PRO A 143 19.33 9.84 1.17
CA PRO A 143 18.52 8.99 0.31
C PRO A 143 17.21 9.66 -0.15
N ILE A 144 16.78 10.74 0.51
CA ILE A 144 15.53 11.44 0.17
C ILE A 144 15.75 12.52 -0.91
N CYS A 145 16.70 13.42 -0.67
CA CYS A 145 16.89 14.61 -1.51
C CYS A 145 18.24 14.65 -2.24
N ARG A 146 19.04 13.58 -2.12
CA ARG A 146 20.35 13.43 -2.78
C ARG A 146 21.40 14.51 -2.42
N SER A 147 21.16 15.31 -1.38
CA SER A 147 22.17 16.24 -0.85
C SER A 147 23.34 15.51 -0.18
N LYS A 148 24.55 16.07 -0.28
CA LYS A 148 25.73 15.54 0.42
C LYS A 148 25.51 15.60 1.94
N ILE A 149 25.85 14.52 2.62
CA ILE A 149 25.76 14.44 4.09
C ILE A 149 27.00 15.11 4.67
N ALA A 150 26.81 16.26 5.32
CA ALA A 150 27.86 16.94 6.06
C ALA A 150 27.95 16.44 7.51
N SER A 151 26.80 16.15 8.13
CA SER A 151 26.72 15.66 9.50
C SER A 151 25.40 14.94 9.75
N TYR A 152 25.32 14.19 10.85
CA TYR A 152 24.11 13.51 11.31
C TYR A 152 23.86 13.86 12.77
N ILE A 153 22.67 14.40 13.05
CA ILE A 153 22.29 14.84 14.39
C ILE A 153 21.25 13.85 14.92
N HIS A 154 21.58 13.15 16.01
CA HIS A 154 20.62 12.28 16.68
C HIS A 154 19.51 13.13 17.32
N ILE A 155 18.26 12.90 16.94
CA ILE A 155 17.10 13.64 17.45
C ILE A 155 16.26 12.72 18.32
N PHE A 156 15.76 13.26 19.43
CA PHE A 156 14.79 12.56 20.27
C PHE A 156 13.39 12.89 19.75
N ILE A 157 12.72 11.89 19.16
CA ILE A 157 11.35 12.02 18.69
C ILE A 157 10.43 11.52 19.82
N PRO A 158 9.65 12.42 20.46
CA PRO A 158 8.77 12.06 21.59
C PRO A 158 7.65 11.10 21.18
#